data_AF-A0A0B6YUX8-F1
#
_entry.id   AF-A0A0B6YUX8-F1
#
_cell.length_a   1.000
_cell.length_b   1.000
_cell.length_c   1.000
_cell.angle_alpha   90.00
_cell.angle_beta   90.00
_cell.angle_gamma   90.00
#
_symmetry.space_group_name_H-M   'P 1'
#
loop_
_entity.id
_entity.type
_entity.pdbx_description
1 polymer ?
#
loop_
_entity_poly.entity_id
_entity_poly.type
_entity_poly.pdbx_seq_one_letter_code
_entity_poly.pdbx_strand_id
1 'polypeptide(L)'
;EDNAHTSHDIFCEMDVLYKIGDIYQWRETARWVKYEEDVEEGGMRWSKPHVASLSLHSLFELRNSLTSGACMLEMDAMTTHQVADLFIDNMISQKLLEEHLRDPVRAAISAQHC
;
A
#
# COMPACT_ATOMS: atom_id res chain seq x y z
N GLU A 1 -3.95 -8.53 -31.10
CA GLU A 1 -4.43 -7.47 -30.19
C GLU A 1 -3.99 -7.86 -28.80
N ASP A 2 -3.09 -7.07 -28.22
CA ASP A 2 -2.47 -7.38 -26.93
C ASP A 2 -3.51 -7.22 -25.82
N ASN A 3 -4.16 -8.34 -25.50
CA ASN A 3 -5.18 -8.47 -24.47
C ASN A 3 -4.61 -8.32 -23.03
N ALA A 4 -3.37 -7.82 -22.89
CA ALA A 4 -2.66 -7.69 -21.62
C ALA A 4 -3.02 -6.42 -20.84
N HIS A 5 -3.63 -5.42 -21.49
CA HIS A 5 -3.93 -4.12 -20.87
C HIS A 5 -5.44 -3.81 -20.77
N THR A 6 -6.26 -4.84 -20.60
CA THR A 6 -7.70 -4.65 -20.35
C THR A 6 -7.95 -4.17 -18.93
N SER A 7 -8.96 -3.31 -18.75
CA SER A 7 -9.40 -2.92 -17.41
C SER A 7 -10.14 -4.08 -16.73
N HIS A 8 -9.97 -4.20 -15.41
CA HIS A 8 -10.62 -5.19 -14.56
C HIS A 8 -11.37 -4.51 -13.43
N ASP A 9 -12.42 -5.16 -12.92
CA ASP A 9 -13.04 -4.75 -11.66
C ASP A 9 -12.01 -4.90 -10.53
N ILE A 10 -11.89 -3.88 -9.69
CA ILE A 10 -10.88 -3.81 -8.64
C ILE A 10 -11.54 -3.96 -7.27
N PHE A 11 -10.97 -4.85 -6.46
CA PHE A 11 -11.05 -4.81 -5.01
C PHE A 11 -9.81 -4.08 -4.49
N CYS A 12 -10.00 -3.13 -3.59
CA CYS A 12 -8.91 -2.40 -2.94
C CYS A 12 -9.01 -2.57 -1.43
N GLU A 13 -7.88 -2.85 -0.79
CA GLU A 13 -7.74 -3.03 0.66
C GLU A 13 -6.68 -2.06 1.16
N MET A 14 -6.94 -1.37 2.27
CA MET A 14 -6.00 -0.47 2.92
C MET A 14 -5.59 -1.02 4.27
N ASP A 15 -4.31 -1.42 4.33
CA ASP A 15 -3.65 -1.83 5.55
C ASP A 15 -2.83 -0.70 6.15
N VAL A 16 -2.78 -0.66 7.49
CA VAL A 16 -1.90 0.23 8.24
C VAL A 16 -0.92 -0.60 9.08
N LEU A 17 0.35 -0.21 9.04
CA LEU A 17 1.43 -0.89 9.77
C LEU A 17 1.46 -0.41 11.22
N TYR A 18 1.21 -1.31 12.15
CA TYR A 18 1.31 -1.05 13.59
C TYR A 18 2.53 -1.74 14.19
N LYS A 19 3.09 -1.13 15.24
CA LYS A 19 4.14 -1.74 16.06
C LYS A 19 3.56 -2.11 17.42
N ILE A 20 3.55 -3.40 17.74
CA ILE A 20 3.02 -3.95 19.00
C ILE A 20 4.18 -4.60 19.75
N GLY A 21 4.69 -3.90 20.76
CA GLY A 21 5.98 -4.26 21.37
C GLY A 21 7.09 -4.16 20.32
N ASP A 22 7.77 -5.27 20.05
CA ASP A 22 8.85 -5.36 19.06
C ASP A 22 8.43 -5.98 17.72
N ILE A 23 7.13 -6.24 17.53
CA ILE A 23 6.60 -6.89 16.33
C ILE A 23 5.86 -5.86 15.47
N TYR A 24 6.17 -5.85 14.18
CA TYR A 24 5.41 -5.15 13.16
C TYR A 24 4.27 -6.03 12.65
N GLN A 25 3.09 -5.44 12.47
CA GLN A 25 1.90 -6.13 11.98
C GLN A 25 1.06 -5.17 11.13
N TRP A 26 0.69 -5.61 9.93
CA TRP A 26 -0.30 -4.92 9.09
C TRP A 26 -1.69 -5.31 9.53
N ARG A 27 -2.59 -4.33 9.57
CA ARG A 27 -4.00 -4.53 9.90
C ARG A 27 -4.85 -3.83 8.88
N GLU A 28 -5.87 -4.54 8.41
CA GLU A 28 -6.90 -3.99 7.54
C GLU A 28 -7.63 -2.86 8.27
N THR A 29 -7.81 -1.73 7.60
CA THR A 29 -8.50 -0.55 8.15
C THR A 29 -9.67 -0.09 7.31
N ALA A 30 -9.61 -0.31 6.00
CA ALA A 30 -10.68 0.02 5.07
C ALA A 30 -10.59 -0.81 3.79
N ARG A 31 -11.70 -0.96 3.07
CA ARG A 31 -11.75 -1.65 1.78
C ARG A 31 -12.78 -1.05 0.84
N TRP A 32 -12.59 -1.25 -0.46
CA TRP A 32 -13.44 -0.73 -1.52
C TRP A 32 -13.85 -1.78 -2.54
N VAL A 33 -15.17 -1.91 -2.72
CA VAL A 33 -15.81 -2.51 -3.91
C VAL A 33 -16.90 -1.56 -4.36
N LYS A 34 -16.52 -0.54 -5.14
CA LYS A 34 -17.33 0.64 -5.52
C LYS A 34 -17.69 1.56 -4.35
N TYR A 35 -18.02 1.00 -3.18
CA TYR A 35 -18.28 1.68 -1.92
C TYR A 35 -17.17 1.37 -0.91
N GLU A 36 -16.97 2.29 0.02
CA GLU A 36 -16.03 2.20 1.14
C GLU A 36 -16.68 1.54 2.34
N GLU A 37 -15.94 0.67 3.00
CA GLU A 37 -16.24 0.13 4.32
C GLU A 37 -14.99 0.28 5.19
N ASP A 38 -15.16 0.71 6.44
CA ASP A 38 -14.08 0.91 7.40
C ASP A 38 -14.19 -0.07 8.56
N VAL A 39 -13.06 -0.40 9.17
CA VAL A 39 -13.03 -1.12 10.44
C VAL A 39 -13.44 -0.18 11.57
N GLU A 40 -14.53 -0.51 12.26
CA GLU A 40 -15.03 0.25 13.41
C GLU A 40 -14.10 0.10 14.64
N GLU A 41 -14.24 1.02 15.61
CA GLU A 41 -13.50 0.97 16.87
C GLU A 41 -13.60 -0.41 17.54
N GLY A 42 -12.45 -1.00 17.84
CA GLY A 42 -12.34 -2.33 18.44
C GLY A 42 -12.14 -3.48 17.45
N GLY A 43 -12.11 -3.22 16.13
CA GLY A 43 -11.59 -4.17 15.14
C GLY A 43 -12.50 -5.35 14.78
N MET A 44 -13.71 -5.41 15.33
CA MET A 44 -14.59 -6.58 15.21
C MET A 44 -15.74 -6.38 14.22
N ARG A 45 -15.86 -5.19 13.62
CA ARG A 45 -17.02 -4.83 12.80
C ARG A 45 -16.63 -3.88 11.68
N TRP A 46 -17.27 -4.07 10.53
CA TRP A 46 -17.23 -3.17 9.38
C TRP A 46 -18.35 -2.15 9.45
N SER A 47 -18.06 -0.92 9.02
CA SER A 47 -19.06 0.12 8.80
C SER A 47 -20.01 -0.29 7.67
N LYS A 48 -21.13 0.43 7.52
CA LYS A 48 -22.01 0.21 6.36
C LYS A 48 -21.32 0.76 5.10
N PRO A 49 -21.52 0.12 3.94
CA PRO A 49 -20.95 0.62 2.69
C PRO A 49 -21.46 2.05 2.42
N HIS A 50 -20.53 2.94 2.12
CA HIS A 50 -20.81 4.36 1.88
C HIS A 50 -19.95 4.93 0.75
N VAL A 51 -20.31 6.13 0.28
CA VAL A 51 -19.52 6.82 -0.75
C VAL A 51 -18.35 7.51 -0.07
N ALA A 52 -17.14 7.15 -0.49
CA ALA A 52 -15.89 7.75 -0.03
C ALA A 52 -15.90 9.28 -0.12
N SER A 53 -15.45 9.96 0.92
CA SER A 53 -15.19 11.40 0.89
C SER A 53 -13.73 11.67 1.22
N LEU A 54 -13.01 12.30 0.29
CA LEU A 54 -11.59 12.57 0.44
C LEU A 54 -11.35 14.02 0.87
N SER A 55 -10.36 14.23 1.74
CA SER A 55 -9.90 15.57 2.06
C SER A 55 -9.15 16.17 0.86
N LEU A 56 -9.31 17.48 0.63
CA LEU A 56 -8.54 18.17 -0.42
C LEU A 56 -7.03 18.13 -0.13
N HIS A 57 -6.65 18.13 1.15
CA HIS A 57 -5.26 18.07 1.58
C HIS A 57 -4.59 16.77 1.15
N SER A 58 -5.22 15.62 1.43
CA SER A 58 -4.70 14.31 1.05
C SER A 58 -4.61 14.13 -0.47
N LEU A 59 -5.49 14.77 -1.26
CA LEU A 59 -5.38 14.78 -2.72
C LEU A 59 -4.14 15.53 -3.22
N PHE A 60 -3.73 16.62 -2.57
CA PHE A 60 -2.49 17.31 -2.90
C PHE A 60 -1.25 16.50 -2.52
N GLU A 61 -1.28 15.83 -1.37
CA GLU A 61 -0.21 14.92 -0.97
C GLU A 61 -0.09 13.75 -1.94
N LEU A 62 -1.20 13.11 -2.33
CA LEU A 62 -1.21 12.04 -3.34
C LEU A 62 -0.60 12.51 -4.67
N ARG A 63 -0.98 13.69 -5.16
CA ARG A 63 -0.38 14.27 -6.37
C ARG A 63 1.13 14.42 -6.25
N ASN A 64 1.61 14.90 -5.10
CA ASN A 64 3.04 15.05 -4.86
C ASN A 64 3.74 13.68 -4.80
N SER A 65 3.15 12.69 -4.13
CA SER A 65 3.67 11.32 -4.07
C SER A 65 3.77 10.67 -5.45
N LEU A 66 2.80 10.90 -6.34
CA LEU A 66 2.83 10.38 -7.72
C LEU A 66 3.84 11.13 -8.61
N THR A 67 4.12 12.40 -8.33
CA THR A 67 5.03 13.22 -9.15
C THR A 67 6.49 13.02 -8.76
N SER A 68 6.76 12.79 -7.48
CA SER A 68 8.12 12.77 -6.92
C SER A 68 8.52 11.42 -6.30
N GLY A 69 7.56 10.53 -6.09
CA GLY A 69 7.81 9.20 -5.53
C GLY A 69 8.28 8.19 -6.58
N ALA A 70 8.65 7.01 -6.09
CA ALA A 70 9.01 5.88 -6.94
C ALA A 70 7.77 5.33 -7.68
N CYS A 71 7.86 5.22 -9.00
CA CYS A 71 6.84 4.58 -9.84
C CYS A 71 7.50 3.49 -10.69
N MET A 72 6.97 2.26 -10.60
CA MET A 72 7.43 1.09 -11.35
C MET A 72 6.22 0.43 -12.01
N LEU A 73 6.16 0.49 -13.34
CA LEU A 73 5.12 -0.15 -14.14
C LEU A 73 5.67 -1.44 -14.74
N GLU A 74 4.79 -2.40 -15.02
CA GLU A 74 5.15 -3.67 -15.65
C GLU A 74 6.24 -4.44 -14.86
N MET A 75 6.16 -4.35 -13.53
CA MET A 75 7.09 -5.03 -12.64
C MET A 75 6.97 -6.55 -12.81
N ASP A 76 8.09 -7.19 -13.18
CA ASP A 76 8.20 -8.65 -13.26
C ASP A 76 8.49 -9.24 -11.88
N ALA A 77 7.43 -9.39 -11.08
CA ALA A 77 7.49 -9.97 -9.75
C ALA A 77 6.30 -10.91 -9.51
N MET A 78 6.57 -12.07 -8.93
CA MET A 78 5.59 -13.12 -8.67
C MET A 78 5.27 -13.30 -7.18
N THR A 79 5.99 -12.60 -6.30
CA THR A 79 5.81 -12.66 -4.85
C THR A 79 5.97 -11.28 -4.21
N THR A 80 5.33 -11.06 -3.07
CA THR A 80 5.44 -9.81 -2.31
C THR A 80 6.89 -9.49 -1.91
N HIS A 81 7.71 -10.51 -1.61
CA HIS A 81 9.13 -10.31 -1.32
C HIS A 81 9.92 -9.79 -2.53
N GLN A 82 9.63 -10.32 -3.73
CA GLN A 82 10.24 -9.80 -4.96
C GLN A 82 9.81 -8.36 -5.24
N VAL A 83 8.52 -8.04 -5.03
CA VAL A 83 8.01 -6.66 -5.16
C VAL A 83 8.75 -5.74 -4.20
N ALA A 84 8.89 -6.14 -2.92
CA ALA A 84 9.58 -5.35 -1.91
C ALA A 84 11.04 -5.10 -2.27
N ASP A 85 11.77 -6.13 -2.71
CA ASP A 85 13.18 -6.02 -3.08
C ASP A 85 13.37 -5.09 -4.28
N LEU A 86 12.62 -5.30 -5.37
CA LEU A 86 12.69 -4.45 -6.56
C LEU A 86 12.32 -3.00 -6.26
N PHE A 87 11.29 -2.79 -5.44
CA PHE A 87 10.83 -1.45 -5.07
C PHE A 87 11.86 -0.71 -4.22
N ILE A 88 12.44 -1.38 -3.21
CA ILE A 88 13.48 -0.80 -2.34
C ILE A 88 14.74 -0.47 -3.15
N ASP A 89 15.19 -1.37 -4.02
CA ASP A 89 16.33 -1.16 -4.92
C ASP A 89 16.11 0.10 -5.77
N ASN A 90 14.91 0.23 -6.34
CA ASN A 90 14.55 1.40 -7.14
C ASN A 90 14.51 2.68 -6.28
N MET A 91 13.91 2.66 -5.08
CA MET A 91 13.89 3.82 -4.18
C MET A 91 15.30 4.30 -3.78
N ILE A 92 16.20 3.37 -3.48
CA ILE A 92 17.60 3.68 -3.15
C ILE A 92 18.31 4.28 -4.38
N SER A 93 18.13 3.69 -5.57
CA SER A 93 18.75 4.19 -6.80
C SER A 93 18.31 5.63 -7.14
N GLN A 94 17.06 5.97 -6.81
CA GLN A 94 16.48 7.30 -6.96
C GLN A 94 16.80 8.25 -5.78
N LYS A 95 17.55 7.78 -4.77
CA LYS A 95 17.89 8.50 -3.53
C LYS A 95 16.66 8.94 -2.72
N LEU A 96 15.56 8.21 -2.86
CA LEU A 96 14.34 8.38 -2.06
C LEU A 96 14.41 7.61 -0.74
N LEU A 97 15.32 6.63 -0.64
CA LEU A 97 15.60 5.87 0.57
C LEU A 97 17.12 5.75 0.76
N GLU A 98 17.59 5.87 2.00
CA GLU A 98 18.98 5.62 2.35
C GLU A 98 19.26 4.11 2.43
N GLU A 99 20.41 3.65 1.93
CA GLU A 99 20.76 2.22 1.88
C GLU A 99 20.66 1.54 3.25
N HIS A 100 21.04 2.23 4.33
CA HIS A 100 21.03 1.66 5.68
C HIS A 100 19.60 1.35 6.19
N LEU A 101 18.57 1.89 5.54
CA LEU A 101 17.16 1.65 5.86
C LEU A 101 16.56 0.48 5.07
N ARG A 102 17.31 -0.14 4.16
CA ARG A 102 16.86 -1.29 3.35
C ARG A 102 16.24 -2.38 4.25
N ASP A 103 17.01 -2.90 5.20
CA ASP A 103 16.58 -4.06 5.99
C ASP A 103 15.38 -3.74 6.89
N PRO A 104 15.34 -2.61 7.63
CA PRO A 104 14.15 -2.20 8.38
C PRO A 104 12.90 -2.05 7.52
N VAL A 105 13.00 -1.40 6.35
CA VAL A 105 11.85 -1.20 5.44
C VAL A 105 11.39 -2.52 4.84
N ARG A 106 12.33 -3.38 4.42
CA ARG A 106 12.01 -4.73 3.92
C ARG A 106 11.29 -5.57 4.96
N ALA A 107 11.75 -5.53 6.21
CA ALA A 107 11.11 -6.22 7.33
C ALA A 107 9.71 -5.69 7.61
N ALA A 108 9.50 -4.37 7.51
CA ALA A 108 8.18 -3.75 7.66
C ALA A 108 7.21 -4.17 6.54
N ILE A 109 7.63 -4.12 5.27
CA ILE A 109 6.80 -4.55 4.12
C ILE A 109 6.45 -6.04 4.21
N SER A 110 7.38 -6.87 4.72
CA SER A 110 7.19 -8.32 4.86
C SER A 110 6.52 -8.75 6.16
N ALA A 111 6.05 -7.81 6.98
CA ALA A 111 5.37 -8.11 8.23
C ALA A 111 4.06 -8.87 7.98
N GLN A 112 3.56 -9.58 8.99
CA GLN A 112 2.32 -10.33 8.88
C GLN A 112 1.12 -9.39 8.70
N HIS A 113 0.23 -9.72 7.76
CA HIS A 113 -1.10 -9.12 7.60
C HIS A 113 -2.11 -9.89 8.46
N CYS A 114 -2.91 -9.18 9.24
CA CYS A 114 -3.85 -9.73 10.21
C CYS A 114 -5.27 -9.23 10.03
#